data_AF-A0A2H6BKV0-F1
#
_entry.id   AF-A0A2H6BKV0-F1
#
_cell.length_a   1.000
_cell.length_b   1.000
_cell.length_c   1.000
_cell.angle_alpha   90.00
_cell.angle_beta   90.00
_cell.angle_gamma   90.00
#
_symmetry.space_group_name_H-M   'P 1'
#
loop_
_entity.id
_entity.type
_entity.pdbx_description
1 polymer ?
#
loop_
_entity_poly.entity_id
_entity_poly.type
_entity_poly.pdbx_seq_one_letter_code
_entity_poly.pdbx_strand_id
1 'polypeptide(L)'
;MAATPEPGPLAISVIEQWLLPRNDALAEAAAVQKEAWRAACADGDYAGDLAELKQRYQAGADAWAAVEHVTTGPVSLSLRPDRIFFFPDKRNAVAKALAELEAKAKAGEVPDDTFRASSVAGQGFPALERLLYEAPDGEPAARCRVGVAIAGNLATLTGQIRDEWRSDAGPLAKLKAGQGDPVHFADPGQAAARLLTDLAGGIQRDVDMKLLPVLGANLDAARPKAAEGWRSNRSARALKASVASLAAMAAIFAKAAPAEIAAGDGRAFAAAQAAVAKLPDDVGEAAADPKRRKVVEQAVAALKVAQANVVKDVAPAIGVPLGFNALDGD
;
A
#
# COMPACT_ATOMS: atom_id res chain seq x y z
N MET A 1 13.36 -23.23 28.33
CA MET A 1 12.83 -22.12 27.52
C MET A 1 13.78 -21.93 26.36
N ALA A 2 13.28 -21.89 25.11
CA ALA A 2 14.12 -21.51 23.98
C ALA A 2 14.65 -20.08 24.20
N ALA A 3 15.87 -19.79 23.77
CA ALA A 3 16.41 -18.44 23.85
C ALA A 3 15.54 -17.49 23.00
N THR A 4 15.19 -16.33 23.55
CA THR A 4 14.47 -15.28 22.81
C THR A 4 15.32 -14.86 21.62
N PRO A 5 14.76 -14.78 20.40
CA PRO A 5 15.51 -14.36 19.21
C PRO A 5 16.05 -12.95 19.39
N GLU A 6 17.26 -12.68 18.88
CA GLU A 6 17.78 -11.32 18.86
C GLU A 6 16.96 -10.46 17.86
N PRO A 7 16.37 -9.33 18.31
CA PRO A 7 15.51 -8.51 17.45
C PRO A 7 16.19 -7.95 16.19
N GLY A 8 17.47 -7.56 16.28
CA GLY A 8 18.22 -6.98 15.15
C GLY A 8 18.30 -7.91 13.93
N PRO A 9 18.80 -9.15 14.08
CA PRO A 9 18.79 -10.16 13.02
C PRO A 9 17.40 -10.43 12.43
N LEU A 10 16.35 -10.33 13.25
CA LEU A 10 14.97 -10.50 12.78
C LEU A 10 14.53 -9.34 11.87
N ALA A 11 14.82 -8.09 12.26
CA ALA A 11 14.56 -6.93 11.42
C ALA A 11 15.32 -7.00 10.09
N ILE A 12 16.60 -7.38 10.11
CA ILE A 12 17.40 -7.59 8.89
C ILE A 12 16.75 -8.64 7.99
N SER A 13 16.34 -9.77 8.55
CA SER A 13 15.69 -10.85 7.78
C SER A 13 14.40 -10.39 7.10
N VAL A 14 13.55 -9.63 7.81
CA VAL A 14 12.32 -9.05 7.23
C VAL A 14 12.66 -8.06 6.12
N ILE A 15 13.65 -7.18 6.33
CA ILE A 15 14.03 -6.19 5.32
C ILE A 15 14.55 -6.88 4.06
N GLU A 16 15.49 -7.82 4.20
CA GLU A 16 16.14 -8.46 3.05
C GLU A 16 15.24 -9.44 2.31
N GLN A 17 14.54 -10.30 3.04
CA GLN A 17 13.77 -11.40 2.43
C GLN A 17 12.38 -10.96 1.99
N TRP A 18 11.84 -9.89 2.57
CA TRP A 18 10.46 -9.48 2.34
C TRP A 18 10.34 -8.05 1.78
N LEU A 19 10.95 -7.03 2.41
CA LEU A 19 10.73 -5.62 2.04
C LEU A 19 11.45 -5.23 0.75
N LEU A 20 12.73 -5.57 0.64
CA LEU A 20 13.57 -5.22 -0.50
C LEU A 20 13.00 -5.76 -1.84
N PRO A 21 12.61 -7.04 -1.97
CA PRO A 21 12.02 -7.54 -3.21
C PRO A 21 10.72 -6.84 -3.60
N ARG A 22 9.91 -6.39 -2.62
CA ARG A 22 8.65 -5.68 -2.87
C ARG A 22 8.87 -4.24 -3.31
N ASN A 23 9.84 -3.56 -2.69
CA ASN A 23 10.27 -2.24 -3.16
C ASN A 23 10.86 -2.31 -4.57
N ASP A 24 11.56 -3.38 -4.94
CA ASP A 24 12.04 -3.59 -6.31
C ASP A 24 10.88 -3.74 -7.28
N ALA A 25 9.95 -4.65 -6.99
CA ALA A 25 8.78 -4.88 -7.83
C ALA A 25 7.95 -3.61 -8.03
N LEU A 26 7.76 -2.82 -6.96
CA LEU A 26 7.07 -1.53 -7.02
C LEU A 26 7.84 -0.52 -7.88
N ALA A 27 9.15 -0.37 -7.68
CA ALA A 27 9.96 0.56 -8.46
C ALA A 27 10.03 0.18 -9.94
N GLU A 28 10.14 -1.11 -10.25
CA GLU A 28 10.12 -1.63 -11.62
C GLU A 28 8.76 -1.39 -12.28
N ALA A 29 7.65 -1.74 -11.61
CA ALA A 29 6.32 -1.53 -12.15
C ALA A 29 6.01 -0.04 -12.37
N ALA A 30 6.48 0.85 -11.48
CA ALA A 30 6.35 2.28 -11.65
C ALA A 30 7.21 2.83 -12.82
N ALA A 31 8.41 2.28 -13.03
CA ALA A 31 9.24 2.63 -14.18
C ALA A 31 8.59 2.19 -15.51
N VAL A 32 8.04 0.98 -15.57
CA VAL A 32 7.28 0.50 -16.74
C VAL A 32 6.04 1.36 -16.98
N GLN A 33 5.30 1.72 -15.93
CA GLN A 33 4.15 2.63 -16.01
C GLN A 33 4.56 3.98 -16.62
N LYS A 34 5.67 4.56 -16.16
CA LYS A 34 6.20 5.83 -16.68
C LYS A 34 6.49 5.76 -18.18
N GLU A 35 7.20 4.74 -18.64
CA GLU A 35 7.55 4.63 -20.05
C GLU A 35 6.31 4.35 -20.93
N ALA A 36 5.33 3.59 -20.43
CA ALA A 36 4.06 3.40 -21.12
C ALA A 36 3.28 4.72 -21.29
N TRP A 37 3.21 5.55 -20.25
CA TRP A 37 2.59 6.88 -20.35
C TRP A 37 3.31 7.79 -21.35
N ARG A 38 4.64 7.76 -21.38
CA ARG A 38 5.43 8.54 -22.35
C ARG A 38 5.15 8.11 -23.78
N ALA A 39 5.13 6.81 -24.04
CA ALA A 39 4.85 6.26 -25.36
C ALA A 39 3.42 6.60 -25.83
N ALA A 40 2.42 6.31 -24.97
CA ALA A 40 1.02 6.57 -25.26
C ALA A 40 0.70 8.05 -25.53
N CYS A 41 1.50 8.96 -24.97
CA CYS A 41 1.30 10.41 -25.11
C CYS A 41 2.20 11.09 -26.14
N ALA A 42 2.94 10.33 -26.96
CA ALA A 42 3.85 10.89 -27.97
C ALA A 42 3.11 11.82 -28.95
N ASP A 43 1.89 11.47 -29.34
CA ASP A 43 1.05 12.26 -30.26
C ASP A 43 0.06 13.18 -29.50
N GLY A 44 0.19 13.28 -28.18
CA GLY A 44 -0.66 14.13 -27.33
C GLY A 44 -2.03 13.54 -26.98
N ASP A 45 -2.30 12.28 -27.31
CA ASP A 45 -3.53 11.58 -26.94
C ASP A 45 -3.26 10.10 -26.64
N TYR A 46 -3.54 9.66 -25.41
CA TYR A 46 -3.34 8.26 -24.98
C TYR A 46 -4.52 7.33 -25.28
N ALA A 47 -5.59 7.81 -25.92
CA ALA A 47 -6.81 7.02 -26.13
C ALA A 47 -6.53 5.69 -26.87
N GLY A 48 -5.58 5.68 -27.82
CA GLY A 48 -5.17 4.48 -28.56
C GLY A 48 -4.53 3.39 -27.70
N ASP A 49 -3.87 3.79 -26.60
CA ASP A 49 -3.10 2.91 -25.71
C ASP A 49 -3.77 2.70 -24.34
N LEU A 50 -5.04 3.11 -24.21
CA LEU A 50 -5.77 3.10 -22.94
C LEU A 50 -5.78 1.70 -22.27
N ALA A 51 -5.91 0.64 -23.06
CA ALA A 51 -5.88 -0.72 -22.55
C ALA A 51 -4.53 -1.09 -21.93
N GLU A 52 -3.43 -0.73 -22.58
CA GLU A 52 -2.08 -0.93 -22.04
C GLU A 52 -1.89 -0.11 -20.76
N LEU A 53 -2.21 1.18 -20.77
CA LEU A 53 -2.07 2.04 -19.59
C LEU A 53 -2.87 1.52 -18.38
N LYS A 54 -4.07 0.99 -18.62
CA LYS A 54 -4.88 0.32 -17.57
C LYS A 54 -4.19 -0.93 -17.03
N GLN A 55 -3.61 -1.76 -17.90
CA GLN A 55 -2.87 -2.95 -17.48
C GLN A 55 -1.65 -2.58 -16.64
N ARG A 56 -0.86 -1.59 -17.07
CA ARG A 56 0.32 -1.11 -16.34
C ARG A 56 -0.07 -0.49 -15.00
N TYR A 57 -1.16 0.27 -14.95
CA TYR A 57 -1.72 0.83 -13.71
C TYR A 57 -2.09 -0.27 -12.70
N GLN A 58 -2.73 -1.33 -13.19
CA GLN A 58 -3.13 -2.45 -12.35
C GLN A 58 -1.89 -3.13 -11.73
N ALA A 59 -0.87 -3.41 -12.54
CA ALA A 59 0.39 -4.00 -12.06
C ALA A 59 1.13 -3.10 -11.04
N GLY A 60 1.23 -1.79 -11.32
CA GLY A 60 1.88 -0.84 -10.42
C GLY A 60 1.18 -0.75 -9.06
N ALA A 61 -0.14 -0.63 -9.04
CA ALA A 61 -0.84 -0.55 -7.76
C ALA A 61 -1.03 -1.92 -7.06
N ASP A 62 -0.82 -3.05 -7.74
CA ASP A 62 -0.70 -4.34 -7.06
C ASP A 62 0.62 -4.41 -6.29
N ALA A 63 1.71 -3.96 -6.92
CA ALA A 63 3.01 -3.89 -6.27
C ALA A 63 2.99 -2.92 -5.08
N TRP A 64 2.23 -1.82 -5.17
CA TRP A 64 1.99 -0.93 -4.04
C TRP A 64 1.20 -1.62 -2.92
N ALA A 65 0.06 -2.24 -3.23
CA ALA A 65 -0.76 -2.94 -2.23
C ALA A 65 0.03 -4.03 -1.48
N ALA A 66 1.01 -4.64 -2.14
CA ALA A 66 1.90 -5.61 -1.49
C ALA A 66 2.84 -5.00 -0.44
N VAL A 67 3.13 -3.70 -0.43
CA VAL A 67 4.11 -3.08 0.49
C VAL A 67 3.56 -1.89 1.27
N GLU A 68 2.36 -1.39 0.93
CA GLU A 68 1.74 -0.20 1.50
C GLU A 68 1.59 -0.22 3.03
N HIS A 69 1.62 -1.41 3.66
CA HIS A 69 1.52 -1.51 5.10
C HIS A 69 2.82 -1.17 5.84
N VAL A 70 3.95 -1.03 5.14
CA VAL A 70 5.19 -0.55 5.75
C VAL A 70 5.16 0.96 5.85
N THR A 71 5.26 1.47 7.08
CA THR A 71 5.43 2.89 7.38
C THR A 71 6.83 3.19 7.91
N THR A 72 7.65 2.17 8.10
CA THR A 72 9.04 2.27 8.59
C THR A 72 10.05 2.48 7.47
N GLY A 73 11.08 3.28 7.75
CA GLY A 73 12.20 3.50 6.85
C GLY A 73 11.98 4.64 5.85
N PRO A 74 12.69 4.65 4.71
CA PRO A 74 12.63 5.70 3.68
C PRO A 74 11.22 6.09 3.23
N VAL A 75 10.26 5.15 3.25
CA VAL A 75 8.88 5.42 2.86
C VAL A 75 8.19 6.41 3.80
N SER A 76 8.65 6.59 5.05
CA SER A 76 8.04 7.51 6.02
C SER A 76 8.29 9.00 5.71
N LEU A 77 9.22 9.29 4.80
CA LEU A 77 9.68 10.65 4.54
C LEU A 77 8.79 11.40 3.56
N SER A 78 8.72 12.72 3.70
CA SER A 78 8.16 13.64 2.70
C SER A 78 6.77 13.24 2.16
N LEU A 79 5.92 12.69 3.02
CA LEU A 79 4.58 12.20 2.70
C LEU A 79 4.56 11.22 1.50
N ARG A 80 5.63 10.45 1.32
CA ARG A 80 5.74 9.46 0.24
C ARG A 80 4.56 8.49 0.17
N PRO A 81 3.98 7.97 1.27
CA PRO A 81 2.84 7.07 1.19
C PRO A 81 1.63 7.78 0.57
N ASP A 82 1.29 8.98 1.05
CA ASP A 82 0.18 9.78 0.53
C ASP A 82 0.39 10.21 -0.92
N ARG A 83 1.64 10.50 -1.30
CA ARG A 83 2.01 10.89 -2.67
C ARG A 83 1.99 9.72 -3.65
N ILE A 84 2.20 8.49 -3.18
CA ILE A 84 2.07 7.27 -3.99
C ILE A 84 0.60 6.83 -4.06
N PHE A 85 -0.10 6.91 -2.93
CA PHE A 85 -1.48 6.46 -2.82
C PHE A 85 -2.28 7.26 -1.77
N PHE A 86 -2.88 8.36 -2.20
CA PHE A 86 -3.77 9.16 -1.35
C PHE A 86 -5.13 8.46 -1.15
N PHE A 87 -5.31 7.79 -0.02
CA PHE A 87 -6.56 7.14 0.36
C PHE A 87 -6.71 7.13 1.90
N PRO A 88 -7.93 7.36 2.45
CA PRO A 88 -9.22 7.53 1.79
C PRO A 88 -9.49 8.97 1.31
N ASP A 89 -10.01 9.10 0.08
CA ASP A 89 -10.41 10.40 -0.50
C ASP A 89 -11.84 10.82 -0.11
N LYS A 90 -12.07 11.08 1.18
CA LYS A 90 -13.41 11.44 1.70
C LYS A 90 -13.98 12.74 1.12
N ARG A 91 -13.12 13.65 0.63
CA ARG A 91 -13.49 15.01 0.20
C ARG A 91 -13.38 15.23 -1.30
N ASN A 92 -13.21 14.15 -2.08
CA ASN A 92 -13.04 14.20 -3.53
C ASN A 92 -11.85 15.12 -3.94
N ALA A 93 -10.80 15.14 -3.12
CA ALA A 93 -9.61 15.96 -3.28
C ALA A 93 -8.81 15.57 -4.52
N VAL A 94 -8.81 14.28 -4.91
CA VAL A 94 -8.10 13.81 -6.11
C VAL A 94 -8.70 14.46 -7.36
N ALA A 95 -10.04 14.54 -7.46
CA ALA A 95 -10.72 15.18 -8.59
C ALA A 95 -10.34 16.66 -8.72
N LYS A 96 -10.37 17.39 -7.59
CA LYS A 96 -10.07 18.82 -7.55
C LYS A 96 -8.62 19.09 -7.96
N ALA A 97 -7.68 18.30 -7.41
CA ALA A 97 -6.27 18.44 -7.73
C ALA A 97 -5.97 18.11 -9.20
N LEU A 98 -6.62 17.09 -9.79
CA LEU A 98 -6.48 16.80 -11.23
C LEU A 98 -7.01 17.94 -12.10
N ALA A 99 -8.18 18.49 -11.79
CA ALA A 99 -8.73 19.62 -12.54
C ALA A 99 -7.79 20.85 -12.51
N GLU A 100 -7.18 21.13 -11.35
CA GLU A 100 -6.16 22.19 -11.21
C GLU A 100 -4.89 21.90 -12.03
N LEU A 101 -4.41 20.65 -12.01
CA LEU A 101 -3.24 20.23 -12.79
C LEU A 101 -3.51 20.29 -14.29
N GLU A 102 -4.67 19.84 -14.76
CA GLU A 102 -5.06 19.91 -16.16
C GLU A 102 -5.23 21.36 -16.63
N ALA A 103 -5.77 22.25 -15.79
CA ALA A 103 -5.86 23.68 -16.10
C ALA A 103 -4.46 24.31 -16.26
N LYS A 104 -3.51 23.96 -15.40
CA LYS A 104 -2.10 24.39 -15.54
C LYS A 104 -1.46 23.79 -16.79
N ALA A 105 -1.71 22.51 -17.06
CA ALA A 105 -1.20 21.81 -18.23
C ALA A 105 -1.75 22.35 -19.55
N LYS A 106 -2.90 23.05 -19.57
CA LYS A 106 -3.37 23.79 -20.75
C LYS A 106 -2.51 25.02 -21.04
N ALA A 107 -1.98 25.66 -20.00
CA ALA A 107 -1.14 26.84 -20.12
C ALA A 107 0.32 26.52 -20.50
N GLY A 108 0.72 25.25 -20.51
CA GLY A 108 2.07 24.82 -20.87
C GLY A 108 2.43 23.45 -20.31
N GLU A 109 3.72 23.21 -20.12
CA GLU A 109 4.22 21.97 -19.51
C GLU A 109 3.84 21.87 -18.03
N VAL A 110 3.91 20.65 -17.48
CA VAL A 110 3.82 20.39 -16.04
C VAL A 110 5.22 20.03 -15.57
N PRO A 111 6.01 21.00 -15.04
CA PRO A 111 7.39 20.75 -14.66
C PRO A 111 7.53 19.68 -13.58
N ASP A 112 8.66 18.98 -13.54
CA ASP A 112 8.94 17.89 -12.59
C ASP A 112 8.84 18.35 -11.12
N ASP A 113 9.10 19.62 -10.82
CA ASP A 113 8.99 20.18 -9.47
C ASP A 113 7.56 20.52 -9.03
N THR A 114 6.58 20.48 -9.96
CA THR A 114 5.16 20.76 -9.70
C THR A 114 4.66 19.99 -8.48
N PHE A 115 5.05 18.72 -8.35
CA PHE A 115 4.57 17.84 -7.29
C PHE A 115 5.18 18.11 -5.91
N ARG A 116 6.25 18.90 -5.81
CA ARG A 116 6.78 19.31 -4.50
C ARG A 116 5.87 20.33 -3.83
N ALA A 117 5.24 21.19 -4.62
CA ALA A 117 4.37 22.27 -4.15
C ALA A 117 2.86 21.99 -4.34
N SER A 118 2.51 20.91 -5.03
CA SER A 118 1.12 20.53 -5.30
C SER A 118 0.53 19.64 -4.21
N SER A 119 -0.80 19.62 -4.13
CA SER A 119 -1.54 18.69 -3.29
C SER A 119 -1.09 17.25 -3.53
N VAL A 120 -0.88 16.48 -2.44
CA VAL A 120 -0.58 15.05 -2.51
C VAL A 120 -1.70 14.26 -3.22
N ALA A 121 -2.94 14.75 -3.15
CA ALA A 121 -4.09 14.13 -3.82
C ALA A 121 -4.04 14.21 -5.36
N GLY A 122 -3.26 15.12 -5.93
CA GLY A 122 -3.04 15.21 -7.38
C GLY A 122 -1.94 14.28 -7.90
N GLN A 123 -1.45 13.37 -7.07
CA GLN A 123 -0.31 12.50 -7.35
C GLN A 123 -0.73 11.03 -7.26
N GLY A 124 0.20 10.16 -7.65
CA GLY A 124 0.11 8.75 -7.35
C GLY A 124 -0.96 7.97 -8.12
N PHE A 125 -1.17 6.74 -7.69
CA PHE A 125 -2.08 5.80 -8.34
C PHE A 125 -3.55 6.26 -8.34
N PRO A 126 -4.12 6.85 -7.27
CA PRO A 126 -5.51 7.32 -7.30
C PRO A 126 -5.78 8.38 -8.37
N ALA A 127 -4.81 9.26 -8.64
CA ALA A 127 -4.92 10.24 -9.71
C ALA A 127 -4.85 9.58 -11.10
N LEU A 128 -3.93 8.63 -11.31
CA LEU A 128 -3.88 7.84 -12.56
C LEU A 128 -5.15 7.00 -12.79
N GLU A 129 -5.76 6.47 -11.71
CA GLU A 129 -7.02 5.73 -11.82
C GLU A 129 -8.11 6.59 -12.46
N ARG A 130 -8.25 7.84 -12.02
CA ARG A 130 -9.26 8.74 -12.59
C ARG A 130 -8.98 9.07 -14.04
N LEU A 131 -7.72 9.35 -14.38
CA LEU A 131 -7.36 9.65 -15.77
C LEU A 131 -7.72 8.48 -16.71
N LEU A 132 -7.58 7.24 -16.24
CA LEU A 132 -7.77 6.04 -17.04
C LEU A 132 -9.21 5.48 -17.02
N TYR A 133 -9.93 5.62 -15.91
CA TYR A 133 -11.22 4.93 -15.70
C TYR A 133 -12.43 5.85 -15.64
N GLU A 134 -12.25 7.16 -15.41
CA GLU A 134 -13.35 8.13 -15.59
C GLU A 134 -13.42 8.57 -17.06
N ALA A 135 -14.57 9.10 -17.48
CA ALA A 135 -14.69 9.69 -18.81
C ALA A 135 -13.63 10.79 -18.97
N PRO A 136 -13.04 10.95 -20.16
CA PRO A 136 -12.07 12.01 -20.38
C PRO A 136 -12.78 13.36 -20.32
N ASP A 137 -12.54 14.08 -19.24
CA ASP A 137 -12.94 15.46 -19.07
C ASP A 137 -11.75 16.33 -19.47
N GLY A 138 -11.90 17.23 -20.46
CA GLY A 138 -10.84 18.17 -20.84
C GLY A 138 -10.07 17.83 -22.12
N GLU A 139 -8.93 18.51 -22.31
CA GLU A 139 -8.15 18.45 -23.54
C GLU A 139 -7.18 17.25 -23.51
N PRO A 140 -7.13 16.40 -24.56
CA PRO A 140 -6.27 15.22 -24.59
C PRO A 140 -4.79 15.52 -24.26
N ALA A 141 -4.22 16.56 -24.88
CA ALA A 141 -2.82 16.93 -24.67
C ALA A 141 -2.52 17.34 -23.22
N ALA A 142 -3.43 18.06 -22.57
CA ALA A 142 -3.29 18.44 -21.16
C ALA A 142 -3.34 17.20 -20.24
N ARG A 143 -4.29 16.29 -20.47
CA ARG A 143 -4.40 15.03 -19.72
C ARG A 143 -3.15 14.15 -19.92
N CYS A 144 -2.60 14.13 -21.13
CA CYS A 144 -1.34 13.46 -21.43
C CYS A 144 -0.18 14.03 -20.62
N ARG A 145 0.01 15.35 -20.63
CA ARG A 145 1.03 16.02 -19.82
C ARG A 145 0.89 15.68 -18.33
N VAL A 146 -0.32 15.71 -17.79
CA VAL A 146 -0.58 15.36 -16.39
C VAL A 146 -0.28 13.88 -16.10
N GLY A 147 -0.74 12.96 -16.94
CA GLY A 147 -0.51 11.52 -16.75
C GLY A 147 0.97 11.14 -16.81
N VAL A 148 1.71 11.67 -17.78
CA VAL A 148 3.17 11.50 -17.89
C VAL A 148 3.88 12.04 -16.64
N ALA A 149 3.51 13.23 -16.18
CA ALA A 149 4.11 13.83 -15.00
C ALA A 149 3.85 12.99 -13.73
N ILE A 150 2.61 12.55 -13.50
CA ILE A 150 2.26 11.72 -12.34
C ILE A 150 3.00 10.38 -12.37
N ALA A 151 3.06 9.70 -13.52
CA ALA A 151 3.76 8.43 -13.67
C ALA A 151 5.28 8.58 -13.47
N GLY A 152 5.87 9.68 -13.95
CA GLY A 152 7.26 10.04 -13.69
C GLY A 152 7.58 10.27 -12.21
N ASN A 153 6.71 10.99 -11.49
CA ASN A 153 6.85 11.20 -10.05
C ASN A 153 6.71 9.88 -9.27
N LEU A 154 5.78 8.99 -9.65
CA LEU A 154 5.68 7.64 -9.06
C LEU A 154 7.00 6.88 -9.20
N ALA A 155 7.53 6.74 -10.42
CA ALA A 155 8.80 6.06 -10.66
C ALA A 155 9.96 6.66 -9.86
N THR A 156 9.97 7.99 -9.70
CA THR A 156 10.98 8.71 -8.92
C THR A 156 10.88 8.37 -7.43
N LEU A 157 9.69 8.45 -6.83
CA LEU A 157 9.48 8.19 -5.41
C LEU A 157 9.79 6.73 -5.05
N THR A 158 9.29 5.79 -5.86
CA THR A 158 9.51 4.35 -5.62
C THR A 158 10.97 3.97 -5.82
N GLY A 159 11.64 4.56 -6.82
CA GLY A 159 13.09 4.39 -7.02
C GLY A 159 13.91 4.92 -5.84
N GLN A 160 13.58 6.11 -5.33
CA GLN A 160 14.24 6.68 -4.15
C GLN A 160 14.09 5.79 -2.91
N ILE A 161 12.88 5.31 -2.62
CA ILE A 161 12.64 4.40 -1.48
C ILE A 161 13.49 3.13 -1.62
N ARG A 162 13.50 2.52 -2.81
CA ARG A 162 14.28 1.32 -3.11
C ARG A 162 15.79 1.55 -2.91
N ASP A 163 16.31 2.66 -3.41
CA ASP A 163 17.73 2.96 -3.42
C ASP A 163 18.23 3.40 -2.03
N GLU A 164 17.44 4.18 -1.30
CA GLU A 164 17.77 4.62 0.07
C GLU A 164 17.88 3.45 1.05
N TRP A 165 17.04 2.42 0.91
CA TRP A 165 17.17 1.20 1.70
C TRP A 165 18.51 0.48 1.47
N ARG A 166 19.06 0.55 0.25
CA ARG A 166 20.26 -0.20 -0.19
C ARG A 166 21.57 0.59 -0.15
N SER A 167 21.49 1.89 0.02
CA SER A 167 22.67 2.75 0.13
C SER A 167 23.63 2.24 1.21
N ASP A 168 24.94 2.40 0.99
CA ASP A 168 25.99 2.04 1.97
C ASP A 168 25.85 2.81 3.29
N ALA A 169 25.22 3.98 3.25
CA ALA A 169 24.86 4.79 4.42
C ALA A 169 23.37 4.68 4.79
N GLY A 170 22.64 3.78 4.12
CA GLY A 170 21.20 3.57 4.28
C GLY A 170 20.83 2.79 5.54
N PRO A 171 19.53 2.67 5.84
CA PRO A 171 19.08 2.10 7.11
C PRO A 171 19.46 0.62 7.26
N LEU A 172 19.42 -0.18 6.18
CA LEU A 172 19.82 -1.58 6.24
C LEU A 172 21.32 -1.74 6.55
N ALA A 173 22.18 -0.91 5.97
CA ALA A 173 23.62 -0.97 6.22
C ALA A 173 23.94 -0.64 7.69
N LYS A 174 23.31 0.40 8.25
CA LYS A 174 23.42 0.74 9.68
C LYS A 174 22.93 -0.39 10.57
N LEU A 175 21.78 -0.97 10.26
CA LEU A 175 21.20 -2.09 11.00
C LEU A 175 22.15 -3.31 11.02
N LYS A 176 22.76 -3.65 9.88
CA LYS A 176 23.77 -4.72 9.77
C LYS A 176 25.04 -4.44 10.60
N ALA A 177 25.39 -3.17 10.76
CA ALA A 177 26.49 -2.74 11.64
C ALA A 177 26.09 -2.70 13.14
N GLY A 178 24.87 -3.13 13.48
CA GLY A 178 24.35 -3.08 14.85
C GLY A 178 23.98 -1.67 15.32
N GLN A 179 23.84 -0.72 14.39
CA GLN A 179 23.57 0.68 14.67
C GLN A 179 22.08 1.01 14.46
N GLY A 180 21.61 2.05 15.15
CA GLY A 180 20.38 2.73 14.79
C GLY A 180 20.52 3.63 13.57
N ASP A 181 19.39 4.13 13.09
CA ASP A 181 19.29 5.23 12.16
C ASP A 181 18.52 6.40 12.81
N PRO A 182 19.14 7.59 12.97
CA PRO A 182 18.53 8.72 13.66
C PRO A 182 17.17 9.17 13.11
N VAL A 183 16.86 8.84 11.86
CA VAL A 183 15.62 9.21 11.18
C VAL A 183 14.58 8.09 11.31
N HIS A 184 15.00 6.83 11.20
CA HIS A 184 14.07 5.71 11.03
C HIS A 184 13.89 4.84 12.27
N PHE A 185 14.96 4.55 13.02
CA PHE A 185 14.90 3.68 14.20
C PHE A 185 16.08 3.87 15.16
N ALA A 186 15.82 3.93 16.46
CA ALA A 186 16.86 4.26 17.45
C ALA A 186 17.98 3.20 17.58
N ASP A 187 17.62 1.93 17.38
CA ASP A 187 18.50 0.77 17.51
C ASP A 187 17.90 -0.45 16.77
N PRO A 188 18.63 -1.57 16.64
CA PRO A 188 18.12 -2.75 15.95
C PRO A 188 16.86 -3.39 16.53
N GLY A 189 16.64 -3.29 17.85
CA GLY A 189 15.43 -3.78 18.48
C GLY A 189 14.22 -2.91 18.16
N GLN A 190 14.40 -1.60 18.12
CA GLN A 190 13.37 -0.66 17.72
C GLN A 190 13.00 -0.84 16.23
N ALA A 191 13.94 -1.21 15.36
CA ALA A 191 13.64 -1.58 13.97
C ALA A 191 12.70 -2.80 13.88
N ALA A 192 12.96 -3.86 14.66
CA ALA A 192 12.10 -5.04 14.70
C ALA A 192 10.70 -4.72 15.24
N ALA A 193 10.64 -3.94 16.33
CA ALA A 193 9.38 -3.49 16.93
C ALA A 193 8.53 -2.69 15.94
N ARG A 194 9.14 -1.76 15.20
CA ARG A 194 8.46 -0.97 14.17
C ARG A 194 7.95 -1.81 13.01
N LEU A 195 8.73 -2.75 12.50
CA LEU A 195 8.30 -3.65 11.43
C LEU A 195 7.15 -4.58 11.89
N LEU A 196 7.20 -5.07 13.13
CA LEU A 196 6.11 -5.86 13.69
C LEU A 196 4.83 -5.03 13.90
N THR A 197 5.01 -3.75 14.27
CA THR A 197 3.92 -2.76 14.37
C THR A 197 3.33 -2.46 12.99
N ASP A 198 4.14 -2.34 11.94
CA ASP A 198 3.69 -2.19 10.56
C ASP A 198 2.88 -3.40 10.08
N LEU A 199 3.30 -4.62 10.43
CA LEU A 199 2.55 -5.85 10.15
C LEU A 199 1.16 -5.83 10.82
N ALA A 200 1.11 -5.61 12.14
CA ALA A 200 -0.15 -5.61 12.89
C ALA A 200 -1.07 -4.45 12.45
N GLY A 201 -0.51 -3.26 12.25
CA GLY A 201 -1.22 -2.08 11.79
C GLY A 201 -1.66 -2.17 10.33
N GLY A 202 -0.95 -2.91 9.48
CA GLY A 202 -1.35 -3.20 8.10
C GLY A 202 -2.67 -3.95 8.03
N ILE A 203 -2.80 -5.01 8.81
CA ILE A 203 -4.04 -5.79 8.92
C ILE A 203 -5.16 -4.89 9.47
N GLN A 204 -4.85 -4.05 10.45
CA GLN A 204 -5.80 -3.09 11.00
C GLN A 204 -6.33 -2.14 9.92
N ARG A 205 -5.44 -1.56 9.10
CA ARG A 205 -5.81 -0.63 8.02
C ARG A 205 -6.67 -1.30 6.95
N ASP A 206 -6.36 -2.54 6.56
CA ASP A 206 -7.21 -3.30 5.64
C ASP A 206 -8.64 -3.44 6.18
N VAL A 207 -8.79 -3.64 7.48
CA VAL A 207 -10.11 -3.73 8.12
C VAL A 207 -10.76 -2.35 8.27
N ASP A 208 -10.11 -1.44 8.99
CA ASP A 208 -10.70 -0.19 9.48
C ASP A 208 -10.81 0.88 8.41
N MET A 209 -9.96 0.83 7.36
CA MET A 209 -9.95 1.81 6.28
C MET A 209 -10.52 1.26 4.97
N LYS A 210 -10.35 -0.04 4.66
CA LYS A 210 -10.75 -0.60 3.37
C LYS A 210 -12.05 -1.42 3.40
N LEU A 211 -12.42 -2.04 4.53
CA LEU A 211 -13.61 -2.91 4.64
C LEU A 211 -14.75 -2.31 5.47
N LEU A 212 -14.47 -1.88 6.71
CA LEU A 212 -15.50 -1.35 7.60
C LEU A 212 -16.18 -0.07 7.06
N PRO A 213 -15.47 0.90 6.46
CA PRO A 213 -16.12 2.07 5.89
C PRO A 213 -17.04 1.74 4.71
N VAL A 214 -16.76 0.66 3.99
CA VAL A 214 -17.58 0.16 2.87
C VAL A 214 -18.83 -0.55 3.39
N LEU A 215 -18.68 -1.36 4.44
CA LEU A 215 -19.79 -2.04 5.11
C LEU A 215 -20.76 -1.07 5.78
N GLY A 216 -20.27 -0.01 6.41
CA GLY A 216 -21.09 0.83 7.27
C GLY A 216 -21.67 0.06 8.47
N ALA A 217 -22.45 0.73 9.31
CA ALA A 217 -23.01 0.14 10.53
C ALA A 217 -24.07 -0.95 10.26
N ASN A 218 -24.74 -0.89 9.11
CA ASN A 218 -25.78 -1.82 8.66
C ASN A 218 -25.92 -1.75 7.12
N LEU A 219 -26.87 -2.49 6.54
CA LEU A 219 -27.10 -2.52 5.09
C LEU A 219 -27.38 -1.13 4.50
N ASP A 220 -28.26 -0.35 5.12
CA ASP A 220 -28.64 0.99 4.64
C ASP A 220 -27.50 2.01 4.76
N ALA A 221 -26.56 1.78 5.67
CA ALA A 221 -25.39 2.61 5.89
C ALA A 221 -24.17 2.21 5.05
N ALA A 222 -24.28 1.18 4.19
CA ALA A 222 -23.20 0.75 3.32
C ALA A 222 -22.78 1.86 2.33
N ARG A 223 -21.49 1.92 2.03
CA ARG A 223 -20.92 2.95 1.15
C ARG A 223 -20.07 2.28 0.05
N PRO A 224 -20.69 1.78 -1.03
CA PRO A 224 -19.96 1.08 -2.09
C PRO A 224 -18.75 1.86 -2.64
N LYS A 225 -18.91 3.17 -2.84
CA LYS A 225 -17.86 4.06 -3.36
C LYS A 225 -16.79 4.46 -2.32
N ALA A 226 -16.89 3.98 -1.07
CA ALA A 226 -15.80 4.10 -0.10
C ALA A 226 -14.71 3.04 -0.32
N ALA A 227 -14.97 2.03 -1.16
CA ALA A 227 -14.01 0.98 -1.45
C ALA A 227 -12.79 1.53 -2.20
N GLU A 228 -11.60 1.13 -1.78
CA GLU A 228 -10.35 1.51 -2.44
C GLU A 228 -10.37 1.06 -3.90
N GLY A 229 -10.09 1.98 -4.83
CA GLY A 229 -10.01 1.66 -6.25
C GLY A 229 -11.33 1.16 -6.87
N TRP A 230 -12.48 1.64 -6.38
CA TRP A 230 -13.79 1.24 -6.90
C TRP A 230 -14.00 1.60 -8.38
N ARG A 231 -13.31 2.62 -8.91
CA ARG A 231 -13.41 3.04 -10.33
C ARG A 231 -12.82 1.99 -11.26
N SER A 232 -11.73 1.36 -10.83
CA SER A 232 -11.07 0.29 -11.54
C SER A 232 -11.51 -1.12 -11.10
N ASN A 233 -12.56 -1.20 -10.27
CA ASN A 233 -13.11 -2.44 -9.71
C ASN A 233 -12.03 -3.33 -9.07
N ARG A 234 -11.03 -2.73 -8.40
CA ARG A 234 -9.83 -3.44 -7.92
C ARG A 234 -9.80 -3.70 -6.42
N SER A 235 -10.86 -3.36 -5.67
CA SER A 235 -10.84 -3.42 -4.20
C SER A 235 -10.50 -4.82 -3.67
N ALA A 236 -11.11 -5.87 -4.22
CA ALA A 236 -10.79 -7.25 -3.84
C ALA A 236 -9.36 -7.63 -4.24
N ARG A 237 -8.89 -7.18 -5.41
CA ARG A 237 -7.53 -7.45 -5.91
C ARG A 237 -6.47 -6.83 -4.98
N ALA A 238 -6.66 -5.58 -4.56
CA ALA A 238 -5.78 -4.89 -3.62
C ALA A 238 -5.72 -5.63 -2.28
N LEU A 239 -6.87 -6.01 -1.70
CA LEU A 239 -6.93 -6.78 -0.45
C LEU A 239 -6.25 -8.15 -0.58
N LYS A 240 -6.43 -8.86 -1.70
CA LYS A 240 -5.74 -10.14 -1.95
C LYS A 240 -4.22 -9.95 -1.98
N ALA A 241 -3.72 -8.90 -2.65
CA ALA A 241 -2.29 -8.60 -2.71
C ALA A 241 -1.71 -8.21 -1.33
N SER A 242 -2.40 -7.31 -0.60
CA SER A 242 -2.00 -6.89 0.75
C SER A 242 -1.93 -8.08 1.71
N VAL A 243 -3.01 -8.88 1.81
CA VAL A 243 -3.08 -9.99 2.77
C VAL A 243 -2.11 -11.12 2.45
N ALA A 244 -1.89 -11.43 1.16
CA ALA A 244 -0.83 -12.37 0.76
C ALA A 244 0.55 -11.88 1.19
N SER A 245 0.77 -10.57 1.10
CA SER A 245 2.02 -9.95 1.50
C SER A 245 2.23 -9.93 3.01
N LEU A 246 1.21 -9.53 3.77
CA LEU A 246 1.17 -9.55 5.24
C LEU A 246 1.43 -10.96 5.77
N ALA A 247 0.81 -11.98 5.20
CA ALA A 247 1.06 -13.39 5.56
C ALA A 247 2.53 -13.80 5.35
N ALA A 248 3.15 -13.34 4.26
CA ALA A 248 4.55 -13.63 3.99
C ALA A 248 5.50 -12.92 4.98
N MET A 249 5.15 -11.71 5.44
CA MET A 249 5.90 -10.98 6.46
C MET A 249 5.75 -11.66 7.82
N ALA A 250 4.52 -12.01 8.20
CA ALA A 250 4.20 -12.70 9.44
C ALA A 250 4.94 -14.02 9.58
N ALA A 251 5.04 -14.79 8.49
CA ALA A 251 5.80 -16.04 8.47
C ALA A 251 7.29 -15.88 8.86
N ILE A 252 7.90 -14.71 8.63
CA ILE A 252 9.28 -14.44 9.06
C ILE A 252 9.34 -14.24 10.57
N PHE A 253 8.44 -13.44 11.15
CA PHE A 253 8.34 -13.26 12.60
C PHE A 253 7.97 -14.56 13.32
N ALA A 254 6.99 -15.29 12.80
CA ALA A 254 6.49 -16.54 13.37
C ALA A 254 7.57 -17.63 13.45
N LYS A 255 8.52 -17.68 12.51
CA LYS A 255 9.65 -18.63 12.56
C LYS A 255 10.54 -18.46 13.81
N ALA A 256 10.52 -17.27 14.41
CA ALA A 256 11.27 -16.97 15.62
C ALA A 256 10.49 -17.30 16.91
N ALA A 257 9.22 -17.69 16.79
CA ALA A 257 8.34 -18.10 17.89
C ALA A 257 8.35 -19.64 18.09
N PRO A 258 7.86 -20.15 19.24
CA PRO A 258 7.59 -21.58 19.43
C PRO A 258 6.71 -22.17 18.32
N ALA A 259 6.94 -23.43 17.98
CA ALA A 259 6.31 -24.10 16.83
C ALA A 259 4.77 -24.07 16.87
N GLU A 260 4.18 -24.20 18.05
CA GLU A 260 2.73 -24.16 18.25
C GLU A 260 2.15 -22.78 17.95
N ILE A 261 2.85 -21.71 18.34
CA ILE A 261 2.48 -20.32 18.06
C ILE A 261 2.63 -20.02 16.57
N ALA A 262 3.77 -20.43 15.98
CA ALA A 262 4.01 -20.27 14.56
C ALA A 262 2.94 -20.98 13.71
N ALA A 263 2.54 -22.20 14.11
CA ALA A 263 1.48 -22.95 13.44
C ALA A 263 0.09 -22.30 13.64
N GLY A 264 -0.17 -21.70 14.80
CA GLY A 264 -1.38 -20.94 15.08
C GLY A 264 -1.51 -19.69 14.20
N ASP A 265 -0.45 -18.91 14.10
CA ASP A 265 -0.36 -17.74 13.23
C ASP A 265 -0.56 -18.12 11.75
N GLY A 266 0.13 -19.15 11.29
CA GLY A 266 -0.01 -19.67 9.92
C GLY A 266 -1.44 -20.11 9.59
N ARG A 267 -2.16 -20.76 10.52
CA ARG A 267 -3.58 -21.12 10.33
C ARG A 267 -4.48 -19.88 10.24
N ALA A 268 -4.24 -18.85 11.03
CA ALA A 268 -5.03 -17.63 11.00
C ALA A 268 -4.83 -16.85 9.70
N PHE A 269 -3.59 -16.70 9.22
CA PHE A 269 -3.33 -16.10 7.92
C PHE A 269 -3.88 -16.93 6.77
N ALA A 270 -3.81 -18.25 6.81
CA ALA A 270 -4.44 -19.11 5.80
C ALA A 270 -5.96 -18.91 5.76
N ALA A 271 -6.62 -18.77 6.92
CA ALA A 271 -8.04 -18.45 7.00
C ALA A 271 -8.36 -17.05 6.44
N ALA A 272 -7.53 -16.05 6.76
CA ALA A 272 -7.66 -14.69 6.22
C ALA A 272 -7.50 -14.66 4.70
N GLN A 273 -6.47 -15.32 4.17
CA GLN A 273 -6.25 -15.48 2.72
C GLN A 273 -7.44 -16.17 2.03
N ALA A 274 -7.96 -17.25 2.63
CA ALA A 274 -9.12 -17.96 2.10
C ALA A 274 -10.41 -17.10 2.14
N ALA A 275 -10.55 -16.22 3.13
CA ALA A 275 -11.68 -15.30 3.22
C ALA A 275 -11.59 -14.18 2.17
N VAL A 276 -10.43 -13.54 2.01
CA VAL A 276 -10.26 -12.48 0.98
C VAL A 276 -10.28 -13.04 -0.45
N ALA A 277 -9.89 -14.30 -0.66
CA ALA A 277 -10.01 -14.96 -1.95
C ALA A 277 -11.47 -15.05 -2.44
N LYS A 278 -12.44 -15.10 -1.51
CA LYS A 278 -13.87 -15.16 -1.80
C LYS A 278 -14.51 -13.79 -2.03
N LEU A 279 -13.78 -12.70 -1.80
CA LEU A 279 -14.31 -11.36 -2.07
C LEU A 279 -14.59 -11.21 -3.57
N PRO A 280 -15.79 -10.76 -3.95
CA PRO A 280 -16.10 -10.45 -5.33
C PRO A 280 -15.40 -9.16 -5.74
N ASP A 281 -15.16 -8.97 -7.04
CA ASP A 281 -14.45 -7.78 -7.52
C ASP A 281 -15.18 -6.47 -7.15
N ASP A 282 -16.52 -6.52 -7.18
CA ASP A 282 -17.43 -5.43 -6.78
C ASP A 282 -17.68 -5.38 -5.26
N VAL A 283 -16.62 -5.43 -4.44
CA VAL A 283 -16.69 -5.45 -2.95
C VAL A 283 -17.67 -4.40 -2.39
N GLY A 284 -17.65 -3.20 -2.98
CA GLY A 284 -18.54 -2.11 -2.60
C GLY A 284 -20.02 -2.47 -2.71
N GLU A 285 -20.45 -2.99 -3.86
CA GLU A 285 -21.83 -3.39 -4.12
C GLU A 285 -22.19 -4.65 -3.31
N ALA A 286 -21.25 -5.57 -3.15
CA ALA A 286 -21.44 -6.75 -2.32
C ALA A 286 -21.71 -6.40 -0.85
N ALA A 287 -21.12 -5.32 -0.32
CA ALA A 287 -21.35 -4.86 1.04
C ALA A 287 -22.77 -4.28 1.27
N ALA A 288 -23.39 -3.73 0.22
CA ALA A 288 -24.75 -3.19 0.25
C ALA A 288 -25.84 -4.24 -0.06
N ASP A 289 -25.45 -5.46 -0.43
CA ASP A 289 -26.36 -6.54 -0.79
C ASP A 289 -26.61 -7.50 0.39
N PRO A 290 -27.85 -7.73 0.83
CA PRO A 290 -28.17 -8.59 1.98
C PRO A 290 -27.70 -10.04 1.82
N LYS A 291 -27.57 -10.55 0.59
CA LYS A 291 -27.13 -11.92 0.32
C LYS A 291 -25.61 -12.03 0.23
N ARG A 292 -24.92 -10.97 -0.17
CA ARG A 292 -23.47 -10.98 -0.40
C ARG A 292 -22.67 -10.36 0.74
N ARG A 293 -23.24 -9.44 1.53
CA ARG A 293 -22.57 -8.71 2.62
C ARG A 293 -21.77 -9.61 3.57
N LYS A 294 -22.33 -10.79 3.87
CA LYS A 294 -21.70 -11.78 4.76
C LYS A 294 -20.29 -12.19 4.31
N VAL A 295 -19.99 -12.18 3.00
CA VAL A 295 -18.65 -12.51 2.50
C VAL A 295 -17.61 -11.45 2.91
N VAL A 296 -18.02 -10.18 2.93
CA VAL A 296 -17.18 -9.05 3.33
C VAL A 296 -16.99 -9.05 4.85
N GLU A 297 -18.06 -9.32 5.61
CA GLU A 297 -17.99 -9.46 7.08
C GLU A 297 -17.10 -10.64 7.52
N GLN A 298 -17.13 -11.76 6.78
CA GLN A 298 -16.25 -12.89 7.02
C GLN A 298 -14.78 -12.56 6.77
N ALA A 299 -14.47 -11.76 5.74
CA ALA A 299 -13.11 -11.26 5.52
C ALA A 299 -12.64 -10.39 6.68
N VAL A 300 -13.48 -9.47 7.17
CA VAL A 300 -13.19 -8.66 8.37
C VAL A 300 -12.89 -9.54 9.58
N ALA A 301 -13.74 -10.52 9.87
CA ALA A 301 -13.57 -11.39 11.03
C ALA A 301 -12.26 -12.19 10.95
N ALA A 302 -11.94 -12.76 9.79
CA ALA A 302 -10.72 -13.53 9.60
C ALA A 302 -9.45 -12.67 9.73
N LEU A 303 -9.47 -11.44 9.19
CA LEU A 303 -8.35 -10.49 9.34
C LEU A 303 -8.13 -10.08 10.79
N LYS A 304 -9.21 -9.80 11.54
CA LYS A 304 -9.12 -9.48 12.98
C LYS A 304 -8.53 -10.64 13.79
N VAL A 305 -8.82 -11.89 13.43
CA VAL A 305 -8.21 -13.07 14.07
C VAL A 305 -6.72 -13.15 13.75
N ALA A 306 -6.32 -12.97 12.49
CA ALA A 306 -4.90 -12.94 12.10
C ALA A 306 -4.13 -11.84 12.84
N GLN A 307 -4.69 -10.62 12.91
CA GLN A 307 -4.11 -9.52 13.67
C GLN A 307 -3.97 -9.86 15.16
N ALA A 308 -5.02 -10.43 15.77
CA ALA A 308 -5.01 -10.80 17.18
C ALA A 308 -3.92 -11.81 17.49
N ASN A 309 -3.68 -12.81 16.62
CA ASN A 309 -2.60 -13.77 16.81
C ASN A 309 -1.22 -13.11 16.74
N VAL A 310 -0.99 -12.19 15.80
CA VAL A 310 0.27 -11.43 15.73
C VAL A 310 0.49 -10.65 17.04
N VAL A 311 -0.54 -9.95 17.52
CA VAL A 311 -0.45 -9.05 18.67
C VAL A 311 -0.36 -9.80 20.01
N LYS A 312 -1.16 -10.84 20.20
CA LYS A 312 -1.35 -11.51 21.49
C LYS A 312 -0.48 -12.74 21.67
N ASP A 313 -0.06 -13.38 20.57
CA ASP A 313 0.69 -14.64 20.63
C ASP A 313 2.11 -14.48 20.09
N VAL A 314 2.26 -14.01 18.83
CA VAL A 314 3.58 -13.93 18.19
C VAL A 314 4.47 -12.89 18.86
N ALA A 315 4.01 -11.64 18.99
CA ALA A 315 4.82 -10.55 19.52
C ALA A 315 5.36 -10.83 20.95
N PRO A 316 4.54 -11.29 21.92
CA PRO A 316 5.04 -11.66 23.25
C PRO A 316 5.99 -12.85 23.22
N ALA A 317 5.74 -13.84 22.36
CA ALA A 317 6.56 -15.05 22.30
C ALA A 317 7.98 -14.80 21.78
N ILE A 318 8.17 -13.81 20.89
CA ILE A 318 9.48 -13.41 20.38
C ILE A 318 10.10 -12.25 21.17
N GLY A 319 9.42 -11.76 22.21
CA GLY A 319 9.90 -10.66 23.06
C GLY A 319 10.04 -9.31 22.34
N VAL A 320 9.30 -9.09 21.25
CA VAL A 320 9.34 -7.83 20.48
C VAL A 320 8.10 -7.01 20.84
N PRO A 321 8.26 -5.82 21.47
CA PRO A 321 7.12 -4.99 21.81
C PRO A 321 6.49 -4.37 20.56
N LEU A 322 5.18 -4.19 20.58
CA LEU A 322 4.47 -3.37 19.61
C LEU A 322 4.54 -1.89 20.04
N GLY A 323 4.80 -1.01 19.08
CA GLY A 323 4.69 0.43 19.26
C GLY A 323 3.27 0.94 18.98
N PHE A 324 3.08 2.25 19.13
CA PHE A 324 1.87 2.93 18.67
C PHE A 324 1.83 3.00 17.15
N ASN A 325 0.66 2.76 16.57
CA ASN A 325 0.37 3.01 15.17
C ASN A 325 -0.63 4.17 15.01
N ALA A 326 -0.81 4.67 13.78
CA ALA A 326 -1.64 5.86 13.50
C ALA A 326 -3.13 5.69 13.83
N LEU A 327 -3.61 4.47 14.07
CA LEU A 327 -4.99 4.14 14.45
C LEU A 327 -5.15 3.90 15.96
N ASP A 328 -4.08 3.92 16.76
CA ASP A 328 -4.14 3.70 18.21
C ASP A 328 -4.47 4.98 19.00
N GLY A 329 -4.51 6.14 18.32
CA GLY A 329 -4.94 7.43 18.87
C GLY A 329 -6.26 7.88 18.22
N ASP A 330 -7.18 8.39 19.06
CA ASP A 330 -8.45 9.00 18.65
C ASP A 330 -8.29 10.20 17.70
#